data_AF-A0A8S2ZBW2-F1
#
_entry.id   AF-A0A8S2ZBW2-F1
#
_cell.length_a   1.000
_cell.length_b   1.000
_cell.length_c   1.000
_cell.angle_alpha   90.00
_cell.angle_beta   90.00
_cell.angle_gamma   90.00
#
_symmetry.space_group_name_H-M   'P 1'
#
loop_
_entity.id
_entity.type
_entity.pdbx_description
1 polymer ?
#
loop_
_entity_poly.entity_id
_entity_poly.type
_entity_poly.pdbx_seq_one_letter_code
_entity_poly.pdbx_strand_id
1 'polypeptide(L)' 'MMYFVDANWITGNLCWSMPCMNGGSCFGSAYTYLCVCPMNYSGALCEKR' A
#
# COMPACT_ATOMS: atom_id res chain seq x y z
N MET A 1 -7.57 -26.06 8.58
CA MET A 1 -6.46 -25.83 7.64
C MET A 1 -6.19 -24.34 7.62
N MET A 2 -4.93 -23.96 7.81
CA MET A 2 -4.49 -22.59 7.95
C MET A 2 -4.73 -21.83 6.64
N TYR A 3 -5.71 -20.95 6.64
CA TYR A 3 -5.52 -19.56 6.26
C TYR A 3 -6.65 -18.82 6.96
N PHE A 4 -6.32 -18.22 8.09
CA PHE A 4 -6.61 -16.81 8.32
C PHE A 4 -7.21 -16.12 7.08
N VAL A 5 -8.51 -16.26 6.84
CA VAL A 5 -9.24 -15.27 6.05
C VAL A 5 -9.49 -14.18 7.06
N ASP A 6 -8.42 -13.45 7.38
CA ASP A 6 -8.47 -12.39 8.35
C ASP A 6 -9.61 -11.49 7.91
N ALA A 7 -10.55 -11.25 8.83
CA ALA A 7 -11.54 -10.18 8.73
C ALA A 7 -10.85 -8.79 8.81
N ASN A 8 -9.74 -8.62 8.09
CA ASN A 8 -8.90 -7.45 8.03
C ASN A 8 -8.88 -6.85 6.61
N TRP A 9 -9.53 -7.45 5.60
CA TRP A 9 -9.61 -6.84 4.26
C TRP A 9 -10.79 -5.87 4.05
N ILE A 10 -11.68 -5.73 5.04
CA ILE A 10 -12.84 -4.81 4.97
C ILE A 10 -12.60 -3.57 5.86
N THR A 11 -11.58 -3.58 6.73
CA THR A 11 -11.23 -2.51 7.69
C THR A 11 -9.72 -2.28 7.87
N GLY A 12 -8.85 -3.09 7.25
CA GLY A 12 -7.40 -2.89 7.27
C GLY A 12 -7.00 -1.92 6.18
N ASN A 13 -6.45 -0.78 6.58
CA ASN A 13 -5.87 0.18 5.66
C ASN A 13 -4.89 -0.55 4.73
N LEU A 14 -5.06 -0.48 3.41
CA LEU A 14 -4.15 -1.16 2.46
C LEU A 14 -2.69 -0.67 2.60
N CYS A 15 -2.46 0.47 3.24
CA CYS A 15 -1.13 0.94 3.65
C CYS A 15 -0.50 0.19 4.82
N TRP A 16 -1.25 -0.67 5.54
CA TRP A 16 -0.72 -1.47 6.64
C TRP A 16 0.34 -2.47 6.17
N SER A 17 0.17 -3.00 4.96
CA SER A 17 1.18 -3.84 4.32
C SER A 17 2.35 -3.03 3.75
N MET A 18 2.37 -1.70 3.97
CA MET A 18 3.36 -0.73 3.50
C MET A 18 3.82 -1.00 2.06
N PRO A 19 2.92 -0.94 1.06
CA PRO A 19 3.24 -1.35 -0.29
C PRO A 19 4.11 -0.33 -1.05
N CYS A 20 4.13 0.94 -0.61
CA CYS A 20 4.91 1.99 -1.26
C CYS A 20 6.41 1.84 -0.97
N MET A 21 7.21 1.73 -2.03
CA MET A 21 8.66 1.59 -1.99
C MET A 21 9.37 2.95 -2.06
N ASN A 22 10.69 2.94 -1.84
CA ASN A 22 11.58 4.08 -2.06
C ASN A 22 11.20 5.37 -1.29
N GLY A 23 10.59 5.22 -0.11
CA GLY A 23 10.15 6.34 0.72
C GLY A 23 8.86 7.02 0.24
N GLY A 24 8.08 6.36 -0.62
CA GLY A 24 6.75 6.82 -0.99
C GLY A 24 5.80 6.87 0.20
N SER A 25 5.00 7.93 0.29
CA SER A 25 3.99 8.08 1.34
C SER A 25 2.70 7.39 0.93
N CYS A 26 2.23 6.44 1.74
CA CYS A 26 1.00 5.70 1.48
C CYS A 26 -0.21 6.42 2.09
N PHE A 27 -1.20 6.72 1.25
CA PHE A 27 -2.48 7.29 1.64
C PHE A 27 -3.59 6.36 1.16
N GLY A 28 -4.26 5.69 2.08
CA GLY A 28 -5.27 4.69 1.73
C GLY A 28 -6.30 4.49 2.82
N SER A 29 -7.38 3.80 2.45
CA SER A 29 -8.45 3.30 3.30
C SER A 29 -8.56 1.78 3.13
N ALA A 30 -9.61 1.17 3.68
CA ALA A 30 -9.79 -0.29 3.63
C ALA A 30 -9.93 -0.87 2.20
N TYR A 31 -10.32 -0.05 1.22
CA TYR A 31 -10.59 -0.51 -0.15
C TYR A 31 -9.67 0.08 -1.22
N THR A 32 -9.04 1.21 -0.94
CA THR A 32 -8.20 1.93 -1.90
C THR A 32 -6.94 2.41 -1.22
N TYR A 33 -5.84 2.48 -1.96
CA TYR A 33 -4.64 3.18 -1.51
C TYR A 33 -3.98 3.88 -2.68
N LEU A 34 -3.19 4.88 -2.34
CA LEU A 34 -2.42 5.70 -3.25
C LEU A 34 -1.02 5.87 -2.66
N CYS A 35 0.00 5.61 -3.48
CA CYS A 35 1.37 5.94 -3.14
C CYS A 35 1.74 7.29 -3.75
N VAL A 36 2.21 8.21 -2.90
CA VAL A 36 2.79 9.48 -3.32
C VAL A 36 4.31 9.32 -3.40
N CYS A 37 4.82 9.33 -4.62
CA CYS A 37 6.24 9.09 -4.90
C CYS A 37 7.06 10.39 -4.88
N PRO A 38 8.33 10.34 -4.43
CA PRO A 38 9.27 11.45 -4.58
C PRO A 38 9.58 11.74 -6.06
N MET A 39 10.12 12.94 -6.37
CA MET A 39 10.38 13.41 -7.75
C MET A 39 11.26 12.50 -8.64
N ASN A 40 11.94 11.50 -8.06
CA ASN A 40 12.79 10.56 -8.78
C ASN A 40 12.20 9.13 -8.81
N TYR A 41 10.93 8.95 -8.44
CA TYR A 41 10.30 7.64 -8.47
C TYR A 41 8.91 7.73 -9.09
N SER A 42 8.52 6.65 -9.73
CA SER A 42 7.27 6.50 -10.46
C SER A 42 6.79 5.06 -10.40
N GLY A 43 5.57 4.80 -10.87
CA GLY A 43 4.90 3.50 -10.71
C GLY A 43 3.87 3.51 -9.59
N ALA A 44 3.07 2.45 -9.53
CA ALA A 44 1.95 2.36 -8.59
C ALA A 44 2.42 2.28 -7.14
N LEU A 45 3.62 1.73 -6.92
CA LEU A 45 4.25 1.54 -5.63
C LEU A 45 5.55 2.35 -5.50
N CYS A 46 5.79 3.33 -6.37
CA CYS A 46 7.07 4.03 -6.44
C CYS A 46 8.25 3.08 -6.68
N GLU A 47 8.02 1.98 -7.41
CA GLU A 47 9.03 0.95 -7.67
C GLU A 47 10.01 1.31 -8.79
N LYS A 48 9.66 2.26 -9.66
CA LYS A 48 10.47 2.71 -10.80
C LYS A 48 11.16 4.02 -10.47
N ARG A 49 12.33 4.25 -11.07
CA ARG A 49 13.14 5.48 -10.95
C ARG A 49 13.11 6.28 -12.24
#